data_AF-A0A6L7U608-F1
#
_entry.id   AF-A0A6L7U608-F1
#
_cell.length_a   1.000
_cell.length_b   1.000
_cell.length_c   1.000
_cell.angle_alpha   90.00
_cell.angle_beta   90.00
_cell.angle_gamma   90.00
#
_symmetry.space_group_name_H-M   'P 1'
#
loop_
_entity.id
_entity.type
_entity.pdbx_description
1 polymer ?
#
loop_
_entity_poly.entity_id
_entity_poly.type
_entity_poly.pdbx_seq_one_letter_code
_entity_poly.pdbx_strand_id
1 'polypeptide(L)'
;MQLPNQLILDTGPLVLLALSWFYEQTSSAASLALKDSLASNYTLEQLESLESLSKRAHRVLLSPYCLAESTNLIKSRDQRLALAEIAGTLEPCRENSIGILQHPRLPQLGVADVSLLLLAQNPRTYTLTADGDLFEALCSADCTVVYFSVKQDQQYIVSYPE
;
A
#
# COMPACT_ATOMS: atom_id res chain seq x y z
N MET A 1 -16.69 4.25 -9.45
CA MET A 1 -15.60 4.60 -8.51
C MET A 1 -14.90 5.83 -9.05
N GLN A 2 -14.94 6.95 -8.32
CA GLN A 2 -14.15 8.13 -8.67
C GLN A 2 -12.66 7.79 -8.45
N LEU A 3 -11.79 8.27 -9.33
CA LEU A 3 -10.36 7.97 -9.21
C LEU A 3 -9.73 8.79 -8.08
N PRO A 4 -8.82 8.20 -7.29
CA PRO A 4 -8.12 8.92 -6.24
C PRO A 4 -7.27 10.03 -6.84
N ASN A 5 -7.46 11.27 -6.37
CA ASN A 5 -6.57 12.39 -6.71
C ASN A 5 -5.17 12.16 -6.13
N GLN A 6 -5.10 11.63 -4.91
CA GLN A 6 -3.87 11.24 -4.23
C GLN A 6 -4.08 9.84 -3.65
N LEU A 7 -3.16 8.92 -3.94
CA LEU A 7 -3.15 7.56 -3.39
C LEU A 7 -1.92 7.40 -2.50
N ILE A 8 -2.08 7.10 -1.23
CA ILE A 8 -0.96 6.72 -0.36
C ILE A 8 -0.89 5.20 -0.32
N LEU A 9 0.32 4.66 -0.47
CA LEU A 9 0.58 3.24 -0.32
C LEU A 9 1.03 2.93 1.10
N ASP A 10 0.34 1.98 1.72
CA ASP A 10 0.82 1.26 2.89
C ASP A 10 1.97 0.31 2.53
N THR A 11 2.70 -0.17 3.54
CA THR A 11 3.81 -1.11 3.48
C THR A 11 3.48 -2.35 2.67
N GLY A 12 2.34 -3.00 2.92
CA GLY A 12 1.94 -4.23 2.20
C GLY A 12 1.83 -4.02 0.67
N PRO A 13 0.94 -3.13 0.21
CA PRO A 13 0.81 -2.77 -1.21
C PRO A 13 2.12 -2.27 -1.85
N LEU A 14 2.94 -1.51 -1.12
CA LEU A 14 4.26 -1.06 -1.62
C LEU A 14 5.20 -2.23 -1.89
N VAL A 15 5.30 -3.17 -0.96
CA VAL A 15 6.10 -4.40 -1.14
C VAL A 15 5.59 -5.20 -2.33
N LEU A 16 4.27 -5.37 -2.47
CA LEU A 16 3.69 -6.12 -3.59
C LEU A 16 3.99 -5.48 -4.94
N LEU A 17 3.93 -4.15 -5.05
CA LEU A 17 4.32 -3.43 -6.26
C LEU A 17 5.81 -3.63 -6.58
N ALA A 18 6.69 -3.52 -5.58
CA ALA A 18 8.13 -3.70 -5.73
C ALA A 18 8.48 -5.10 -6.23
N LEU A 19 7.81 -6.12 -5.69
CA LEU A 19 7.96 -7.48 -6.15
C LEU A 19 7.43 -7.61 -7.58
N SER A 20 6.19 -7.19 -7.87
CA SER A 20 5.63 -7.30 -9.23
C SER A 20 6.59 -6.75 -10.29
N TRP A 21 7.09 -5.54 -10.09
CA TRP A 21 8.06 -4.89 -10.96
C TRP A 21 9.38 -5.66 -11.09
N PHE A 22 9.96 -6.15 -9.98
CA PHE A 22 11.20 -6.93 -10.01
C PHE A 22 11.08 -8.16 -10.92
N TYR A 23 9.94 -8.84 -10.83
CA TYR A 23 9.70 -10.10 -11.52
C TYR A 23 9.22 -9.93 -12.96
N GLU A 24 8.64 -8.78 -13.33
CA GLU A 24 8.46 -8.41 -14.74
C GLU A 24 9.81 -8.28 -15.46
N GLN A 25 10.84 -7.80 -14.77
CA GLN A 25 12.18 -7.61 -15.36
C GLN A 25 13.03 -8.86 -15.40
N THR A 26 12.82 -9.82 -14.50
CA THR A 26 13.71 -10.97 -14.31
C THR A 26 13.24 -12.25 -14.99
N SER A 27 12.87 -12.22 -16.28
CA SER A 27 12.54 -13.40 -17.11
C SER A 27 11.33 -14.27 -16.67
N SER A 28 10.74 -15.02 -17.61
CA SER A 28 9.48 -15.76 -17.39
C SER A 28 9.54 -16.83 -16.28
N ALA A 29 10.71 -17.42 -16.02
CA ALA A 29 10.88 -18.43 -14.98
C ALA A 29 10.88 -17.82 -13.56
N ALA A 30 11.39 -16.60 -13.38
CA ALA A 30 11.29 -15.92 -12.09
C ALA A 30 9.88 -15.39 -11.85
N SER A 31 9.16 -14.94 -12.89
CA SER A 31 7.74 -14.59 -12.79
C SER A 31 6.87 -15.79 -12.34
N LEU A 32 7.27 -17.03 -12.68
CA LEU A 32 6.68 -18.26 -12.13
C LEU A 32 7.02 -18.47 -10.64
N ALA A 33 8.23 -18.11 -10.18
CA ALA A 33 8.58 -18.16 -8.75
C ALA A 33 7.88 -17.05 -7.92
N LEU A 34 7.58 -15.89 -8.52
CA LEU A 34 6.66 -14.91 -7.95
C LEU A 34 5.28 -15.52 -7.77
N LYS A 35 4.76 -16.19 -8.81
CA LYS A 35 3.52 -16.97 -8.68
C LYS A 35 3.62 -17.92 -7.51
N ASP A 36 4.66 -18.74 -7.37
CA ASP A 36 4.69 -19.71 -6.27
C ASP A 36 4.88 -19.10 -4.87
N SER A 37 5.64 -18.00 -4.72
CA SER A 37 5.87 -17.38 -3.40
C SER A 37 4.79 -16.37 -2.98
N LEU A 38 4.08 -15.75 -3.93
CA LEU A 38 2.91 -14.91 -3.66
C LEU A 38 1.59 -15.71 -3.73
N ALA A 39 1.48 -16.81 -4.51
CA ALA A 39 0.24 -17.57 -4.69
C ALA A 39 -0.28 -18.26 -3.44
N SER A 40 0.49 -18.32 -2.36
CA SER A 40 -0.08 -18.70 -1.07
C SER A 40 -1.11 -17.68 -0.56
N ASN A 41 -0.99 -16.40 -0.98
CA ASN A 41 -1.83 -15.30 -0.48
C ASN A 41 -2.39 -14.35 -1.56
N TYR A 42 -1.85 -14.28 -2.78
CA TYR A 42 -2.24 -13.32 -3.83
C TYR A 42 -2.18 -13.94 -5.24
N THR A 43 -3.15 -13.61 -6.10
CA THR A 43 -3.19 -14.00 -7.52
C THR A 43 -2.55 -12.94 -8.42
N LEU A 44 -2.16 -13.33 -9.64
CA LEU A 44 -1.62 -12.39 -10.64
C LEU A 44 -2.62 -11.26 -10.95
N GLU A 45 -3.90 -11.59 -11.12
CA GLU A 45 -4.96 -10.61 -11.39
C GLU A 45 -5.11 -9.57 -10.27
N GLN A 46 -4.87 -9.98 -9.02
CA GLN A 46 -4.88 -9.06 -7.87
C GLN A 46 -3.69 -8.09 -7.93
N LEU A 47 -2.51 -8.57 -8.35
CA LEU A 47 -1.34 -7.70 -8.55
C LEU A 47 -1.55 -6.74 -9.72
N GLU A 48 -2.09 -7.22 -10.84
CA GLU A 48 -2.46 -6.39 -11.99
C GLU A 48 -3.49 -5.31 -11.59
N SER A 49 -4.44 -5.65 -10.72
CA SER A 49 -5.42 -4.70 -10.17
C SER A 49 -4.78 -3.63 -9.29
N LEU A 50 -3.85 -4.03 -8.43
CA LEU A 50 -3.06 -3.12 -7.58
C LEU A 50 -2.21 -2.15 -8.42
N GLU A 51 -1.54 -2.66 -9.45
CA GLU A 51 -0.78 -1.84 -10.39
C GLU A 51 -1.68 -0.89 -11.18
N SER A 52 -2.80 -1.39 -11.70
CA SER A 52 -3.76 -0.59 -12.45
C SER A 52 -4.32 0.56 -11.59
N LEU A 53 -4.65 0.29 -10.33
CA LEU A 53 -5.09 1.32 -9.39
C LEU A 53 -4.01 2.38 -9.18
N SER A 54 -2.76 1.96 -8.96
CA SER A 54 -1.63 2.86 -8.74
C SER A 54 -1.33 3.72 -9.98
N LYS A 55 -1.35 3.12 -11.18
CA LYS A 55 -1.15 3.81 -12.47
C LYS A 55 -2.28 4.81 -12.80
N ARG A 56 -3.49 4.59 -12.28
CA ARG A 56 -4.66 5.44 -12.52
C ARG A 56 -4.80 6.60 -11.52
N ALA A 57 -4.10 6.54 -10.38
CA ALA A 57 -4.05 7.66 -9.44
C ALA A 57 -3.32 8.85 -10.08
N HIS A 58 -3.79 10.07 -9.84
CA HIS A 58 -3.12 11.26 -10.39
C HIS A 58 -1.74 11.47 -9.75
N ARG A 59 -1.64 11.19 -8.45
CA ARG A 59 -0.39 11.21 -7.67
C ARG A 59 -0.38 10.00 -6.74
N VAL A 60 0.76 9.32 -6.68
CA VAL A 60 1.01 8.25 -5.71
C VAL A 60 2.04 8.75 -4.70
N LEU A 61 1.66 8.69 -3.44
CA LEU A 61 2.39 9.25 -2.32
C LEU A 61 3.05 8.13 -1.50
N LEU A 62 4.26 8.40 -1.01
CA LEU A 62 5.07 7.49 -0.22
C LEU A 62 5.40 8.08 1.14
N SER A 63 4.95 7.42 2.21
CA SER A 63 5.41 7.72 3.57
C SER A 63 6.84 7.21 3.77
N PRO A 64 7.74 8.01 4.37
CA PRO A 64 9.08 7.55 4.73
C PRO A 64 9.06 6.38 5.72
N TYR A 65 8.02 6.28 6.57
CA TYR A 65 7.87 5.18 7.52
C TYR A 65 7.48 3.87 6.83
N CYS A 66 6.54 3.91 5.88
CA CYS A 66 6.20 2.74 5.06
C CYS A 66 7.37 2.29 4.20
N LEU A 67 8.18 3.22 3.68
CA LEU A 67 9.41 2.88 2.98
C LEU A 67 10.39 2.16 3.92
N ALA A 68 10.63 2.71 5.11
CA ALA A 68 11.53 2.09 6.08
C ALA A 68 11.07 0.69 6.48
N GLU A 69 9.79 0.50 6.75
CA GLU A 69 9.22 -0.81 7.06
C GLU A 69 9.35 -1.79 5.89
N SER A 70 9.02 -1.35 4.68
CA SER A 70 9.17 -2.14 3.45
C SER A 70 10.61 -2.60 3.23
N THR A 71 11.59 -1.74 3.50
CA THR A 71 13.02 -2.12 3.39
C THR A 71 13.43 -3.21 4.39
N ASN A 72 12.75 -3.31 5.53
CA ASN A 72 13.01 -4.35 6.54
C ASN A 72 12.32 -5.67 6.19
N LEU A 73 11.19 -5.63 5.48
CA LEU A 73 10.48 -6.81 5.01
C LEU A 73 11.19 -7.49 3.83
N ILE A 74 11.80 -6.70 2.95
CA ILE A 74 12.50 -7.21 1.76
C ILE A 74 13.94 -7.61 2.11
N LYS A 75 14.19 -8.92 2.15
CA LYS A 75 15.52 -9.46 2.51
C LYS A 75 16.50 -9.49 1.34
N SER A 76 16.04 -9.76 0.12
CA SER A 76 16.90 -9.85 -1.07
C SER A 76 17.46 -8.48 -1.45
N ARG A 77 18.73 -8.45 -1.86
CA ARG A 77 19.36 -7.22 -2.36
C ARG A 77 18.68 -6.73 -3.65
N ASP A 78 18.39 -7.64 -4.58
CA ASP A 78 17.84 -7.27 -5.88
C ASP A 78 16.40 -6.78 -5.76
N GLN A 79 15.60 -7.39 -4.86
CA GLN A 79 14.26 -6.89 -4.54
C GLN A 79 14.30 -5.52 -3.85
N ARG A 80 15.34 -5.22 -3.06
CA ARG A 80 15.54 -3.88 -2.48
C ARG A 80 15.91 -2.84 -3.53
N LEU A 81 16.63 -3.22 -4.59
CA LEU A 81 16.87 -2.34 -5.73
C LEU A 81 15.56 -2.01 -6.44
N ALA A 82 14.70 -3.02 -6.67
CA ALA A 82 13.36 -2.80 -7.22
C ALA A 82 12.50 -1.87 -6.36
N LEU A 83 12.51 -2.04 -5.02
CA LEU A 83 11.83 -1.12 -4.11
C LEU A 83 12.38 0.31 -4.24
N ALA A 84 13.69 0.48 -4.34
CA ALA A 84 14.30 1.81 -4.52
C ALA A 84 13.90 2.45 -5.85
N GLU A 85 13.82 1.66 -6.93
CA GLU A 85 13.38 2.13 -8.24
C GLU A 85 11.91 2.57 -8.20
N ILE A 86 11.01 1.77 -7.62
CA ILE A 86 9.62 2.19 -7.44
C ILE A 86 9.53 3.43 -6.57
N ALA A 87 10.17 3.43 -5.40
CA ALA A 87 10.13 4.56 -4.47
C ALA A 87 10.62 5.86 -5.13
N GLY A 88 11.59 5.79 -6.05
CA GLY A 88 12.06 6.93 -6.83
C GLY A 88 11.04 7.52 -7.81
N THR A 89 9.99 6.78 -8.16
CA THR A 89 8.87 7.26 -8.99
C THR A 89 7.71 7.83 -8.18
N LEU A 90 7.67 7.55 -6.87
CA LEU A 90 6.61 8.00 -5.99
C LEU A 90 6.93 9.37 -5.40
N GLU A 91 5.90 10.15 -5.08
CA GLU A 91 6.09 11.44 -4.45
C GLU A 91 6.19 11.29 -2.93
N PRO A 92 7.21 11.87 -2.27
CA PRO A 92 7.32 11.78 -0.82
C PRO A 92 6.21 12.57 -0.13
N CYS A 93 5.61 11.96 0.89
CA CYS A 93 4.66 12.63 1.78
C CYS A 93 5.35 13.73 2.60
N ARG A 94 4.60 14.80 2.92
CA ARG A 94 4.96 15.77 3.96
C ARG A 94 3.99 15.63 5.12
N GLU A 95 4.48 15.10 6.23
CA GLU A 95 3.71 14.98 7.47
C GLU A 95 3.76 16.30 8.22
N ASN A 96 2.59 16.91 8.44
CA ASN A 96 2.49 18.24 9.04
C ASN A 96 1.56 18.30 10.26
N SER A 97 1.21 17.16 10.89
CA SER A 97 0.11 17.12 11.86
C SER A 97 0.45 16.36 13.14
N ILE A 98 0.04 16.95 14.28
CA ILE A 98 0.22 16.42 15.65
C ILE A 98 -1.14 15.94 16.23
N GLY A 99 -2.19 15.88 15.39
CA GLY A 99 -3.59 15.87 15.83
C GLY A 99 -4.17 14.52 16.29
N ILE A 100 -3.50 13.39 16.06
CA ILE A 100 -4.09 12.05 16.27
C ILE A 100 -3.73 11.38 17.61
N LEU A 101 -3.06 12.09 18.52
CA LEU A 101 -2.66 11.52 19.83
C LEU A 101 -3.85 11.02 20.68
N GLN A 102 -5.07 11.39 20.32
CA GLN A 102 -6.30 10.98 21.00
C GLN A 102 -7.10 9.90 20.24
N HIS A 103 -6.58 9.36 19.14
CA HIS A 103 -7.30 8.33 18.38
C HIS A 103 -7.46 7.06 19.23
N PRO A 104 -8.68 6.49 19.36
CA PRO A 104 -8.93 5.38 20.29
C PRO A 104 -8.16 4.11 19.94
N ARG A 105 -7.81 3.94 18.67
CA ARG A 105 -7.03 2.78 18.18
C ARG A 105 -5.52 3.01 18.17
N LEU A 106 -5.03 4.20 18.54
CA LEU A 106 -3.61 4.56 18.48
C LEU A 106 -2.68 3.53 19.16
N PRO A 107 -3.03 2.93 20.32
CA PRO A 107 -2.15 1.94 20.97
C PRO A 107 -1.97 0.63 20.19
N GLN A 108 -2.81 0.37 19.18
CA GLN A 108 -2.76 -0.83 18.35
C GLN A 108 -1.95 -0.61 17.06
N LEU A 109 -1.63 0.64 16.73
CA LEU A 109 -1.03 1.03 15.46
C LEU A 109 0.48 1.19 15.56
N GLY A 110 1.20 0.73 14.53
CA GLY A 110 2.62 1.00 14.36
C GLY A 110 2.88 2.46 13.96
N VAL A 111 4.14 2.90 14.05
CA VAL A 111 4.50 4.29 13.68
C VAL A 111 4.17 4.58 12.21
N ALA A 112 4.33 3.59 11.31
CA ALA A 112 3.97 3.72 9.90
C ALA A 112 2.47 3.98 9.73
N ASP A 113 1.62 3.14 10.34
CA ASP A 113 0.16 3.26 10.37
C ASP A 113 -0.31 4.60 10.92
N VAL A 114 0.30 5.05 12.02
CA VAL A 114 0.04 6.36 12.63
C VAL A 114 0.33 7.48 11.63
N SER A 115 1.44 7.40 10.87
CA SER A 115 1.75 8.38 9.84
C SER A 115 0.74 8.35 8.68
N LEU A 116 0.27 7.16 8.29
CA LEU A 116 -0.74 7.01 7.24
C LEU A 116 -2.08 7.62 7.68
N LEU A 117 -2.49 7.39 8.92
CA LEU A 117 -3.69 7.97 9.50
C LEU A 117 -3.65 9.50 9.49
N LEU A 118 -2.49 10.12 9.77
CA LEU A 118 -2.29 11.57 9.66
C LEU A 118 -2.46 12.09 8.23
N LEU A 119 -1.87 11.38 7.27
CA LEU A 119 -1.87 11.78 5.87
C LEU A 119 -3.26 11.59 5.22
N ALA A 120 -4.01 10.58 5.67
CA ALA A 120 -5.34 10.24 5.19
C ALA A 120 -6.42 11.26 5.58
N GLN A 121 -6.16 12.16 6.53
CA GLN A 121 -7.11 13.21 6.94
C GLN A 121 -7.40 14.23 5.83
N ASN A 122 -6.58 14.28 4.78
CA ASN A 122 -6.87 15.09 3.62
C ASN A 122 -7.95 14.40 2.76
N PRO A 123 -9.14 15.01 2.57
CA PRO A 123 -10.27 14.37 1.89
C PRO A 123 -10.02 14.04 0.41
N ARG A 124 -8.93 14.54 -0.18
CA ARG A 124 -8.50 14.20 -1.55
C ARG A 124 -7.58 12.99 -1.61
N THR A 125 -7.29 12.38 -0.47
CA THR A 125 -6.30 11.32 -0.31
C THR A 125 -6.99 10.01 0.03
N TYR A 126 -6.55 8.97 -0.66
CA TYR A 126 -7.03 7.60 -0.49
C TYR A 126 -5.87 6.80 0.03
N THR A 127 -6.07 6.06 1.12
CA THR A 127 -5.04 5.13 1.62
C THR A 127 -5.32 3.74 1.09
N LEU A 128 -4.34 3.12 0.44
CA LEU A 128 -4.41 1.73 0.03
C LEU A 128 -3.66 0.87 1.04
N THR A 129 -4.36 -0.03 1.72
CA THR A 129 -3.79 -0.89 2.76
C THR A 129 -4.27 -2.32 2.63
N ALA A 130 -3.42 -3.27 3.04
CA ALA A 130 -3.79 -4.67 3.23
C ALA A 130 -3.90 -5.05 4.72
N ASP A 131 -3.64 -4.10 5.62
CA ASP A 131 -3.70 -4.27 7.07
C ASP A 131 -5.13 -4.00 7.59
N GLY A 132 -5.68 -4.97 8.31
CA GLY A 132 -7.04 -4.90 8.85
C GLY A 132 -7.19 -3.88 9.99
N ASP A 133 -6.19 -3.77 10.87
CA ASP A 133 -6.24 -2.84 12.00
C ASP A 133 -6.11 -1.39 11.53
N LEU A 134 -5.21 -1.13 10.56
CA LEU A 134 -5.10 0.17 9.90
C LEU A 134 -6.38 0.52 9.13
N PHE A 135 -6.93 -0.44 8.37
CA PHE A 135 -8.20 -0.24 7.66
C PHE A 135 -9.31 0.21 8.60
N GLU A 136 -9.52 -0.51 9.71
CA GLU A 136 -10.57 -0.15 10.66
C GLU A 136 -10.30 1.20 11.36
N ALA A 137 -9.03 1.53 11.61
CA ALA A 137 -8.66 2.84 12.16
C ALA A 137 -8.97 3.99 11.19
N LEU A 138 -8.62 3.85 9.91
CA LEU A 138 -8.93 4.82 8.86
C LEU A 138 -10.45 5.01 8.70
N CYS A 139 -11.22 3.92 8.69
CA CYS A 139 -12.68 3.99 8.68
C CYS A 139 -13.24 4.73 9.90
N SER A 140 -12.72 4.47 11.10
CA SER A 140 -13.18 5.14 12.33
C SER A 140 -12.83 6.64 12.39
N ALA A 141 -11.90 7.08 11.55
CA ALA A 141 -11.49 8.47 11.41
C ALA A 141 -12.12 9.17 10.20
N ASP A 142 -13.19 8.58 9.62
CA ASP A 142 -13.88 9.08 8.42
C ASP A 142 -12.92 9.33 7.23
N CYS A 143 -11.87 8.54 7.13
CA CYS A 143 -10.89 8.63 6.04
C CYS A 143 -11.27 7.72 4.87
N THR A 144 -10.92 8.16 3.66
CA THR A 144 -11.12 7.36 2.45
C THR A 144 -10.04 6.28 2.34
N VAL A 145 -10.44 5.02 2.40
CA VAL A 145 -9.54 3.87 2.38
C VAL A 145 -9.97 2.87 1.31
N VAL A 146 -8.97 2.29 0.65
CA VAL A 146 -9.11 1.15 -0.26
C VAL A 146 -8.47 -0.05 0.44
N TYR A 147 -9.29 -1.04 0.79
CA TYR A 147 -8.80 -2.25 1.43
C TYR A 147 -8.44 -3.28 0.36
N PHE A 148 -7.18 -3.70 0.37
CA PHE A 148 -6.64 -4.74 -0.50
C PHE A 148 -6.52 -6.04 0.29
N SER A 149 -7.58 -6.86 0.24
CA SER A 149 -7.65 -8.11 0.99
C SER A 149 -7.84 -9.31 0.07
N VAL A 150 -7.31 -10.44 0.51
CA VAL A 150 -7.51 -11.73 -0.13
C VAL A 150 -8.28 -12.63 0.82
N LYS A 151 -9.59 -12.75 0.60
CA LYS A 151 -10.29 -13.95 1.07
C LYS A 151 -10.17 -14.99 -0.03
N GLN A 152 -9.76 -16.19 0.37
CA GLN A 152 -9.92 -17.39 -0.46
C GLN A 152 -11.33 -17.35 -1.07
N ASP A 153 -11.41 -17.30 -2.40
CA ASP A 153 -12.61 -17.32 -3.25
C ASP A 153 -13.37 -16.01 -3.55
N GLN A 154 -13.03 -14.83 -3.00
CA GLN A 154 -13.69 -13.57 -3.42
C GLN A 154 -12.76 -12.35 -3.41
N GLN A 155 -12.69 -11.62 -4.53
CA GLN A 155 -12.02 -10.32 -4.64
C GLN A 155 -12.91 -9.22 -4.08
N TYR A 156 -12.35 -8.36 -3.21
CA TYR A 156 -12.97 -7.08 -2.89
C TYR A 156 -11.92 -5.97 -2.98
N ILE A 157 -12.05 -5.10 -3.99
CA ILE A 157 -11.60 -3.72 -3.84
C ILE A 157 -12.77 -3.02 -3.16
N VAL A 158 -12.79 -3.00 -1.82
CA VAL A 158 -13.77 -2.18 -1.11
C VAL A 158 -13.21 -0.78 -1.10
N SER A 159 -13.66 0.05 -2.04
CA SER A 159 -13.56 1.49 -1.90
C SER A 159 -14.75 1.95 -1.06
N TYR A 160 -14.50 2.67 0.02
CA TYR A 160 -15.52 3.50 0.66
C TYR A 160 -15.28 4.95 0.27
N PRO A 161 -16.07 5.50 -0.67
CA PRO A 161 -16.18 6.94 -0.82
C PRO A 161 -17.59 7.45 -0.52
N GLU A 162 -17.63 8.58 0.20
CA GLU A 162 -18.75 9.48 0.53
C GLU A 162 -19.88 8.95 1.42
#